data_AF-A0A8D9EEE7-F1
#
_entry.id   AF-A0A8D9EEE7-F1
#
_cell.length_a   1.000
_cell.length_b   1.000
_cell.length_c   1.000
_cell.angle_alpha   90.00
_cell.angle_beta   90.00
_cell.angle_gamma   90.00
#
_symmetry.space_group_name_H-M   'P 1'
#
loop_
_entity.id
_entity.type
_entity.pdbx_description
1 polymer ?
#
loop_
_entity_poly.entity_id
_entity_poly.type
_entity_poly.pdbx_seq_one_letter_code
_entity_poly.pdbx_strand_id
1 'polypeptide(L)'
;MTFQQLISTPGNQDVCSVLMNHLLNYYLVDNTPVHSVTLKLREVCPKIFRNEDATCAKANELVMYAKKKISKEDKEQYLRNSVKLYKEVIPRINLKEVCRQYATCQFYDGIVSICIDFARKIDPSDTASRYYYNQSMDSASYVQRLECYNEIINVLEQLYNSGQSGNTAAVNIPRSPGYCELPIAETQIPSKLEAKAHIDHIIAQCLASADTLLHASVYDWMITKGLTYELIESSKPSLEKYLVRCQNMSQFSLDHNGLLWKYHERHGNHAAAADILMKMARTPDNNVQLEERREFLAKALLCMRSQEAGVNGHYMHELDDLLQIAGVQRSILSAITDIANTTDNAELQTSAQHAILSLNNNLYGLTELFTQYAEEFELWECKLQIIEMAGYREDNLIQTTWQKILQVELDTCTADDPNIRVQVVMDKVASLYEKFETGSFVFPGDFLVYQLEYISCSLGASPELIQKYFINMGVSLKHVISIYEELCRRKTDVWGQCGDPCHLVTAIGFLAENFVRKHMEIAPPVRKQLAFKLQDLLTNCLSTLYSKTNVDQIVHWLREIQKEIGDICMQS
;
A
#
# COMPACT_ATOMS: atom_id res chain seq x y z
N MET A 1 -21.96 57.47 -29.42
CA MET A 1 -23.19 56.69 -29.68
C MET A 1 -24.33 57.66 -29.92
N THR A 2 -25.00 57.60 -31.07
CA THR A 2 -26.17 58.46 -31.33
C THR A 2 -27.44 57.87 -30.72
N PHE A 3 -28.47 58.69 -30.45
CA PHE A 3 -29.74 58.22 -29.87
C PHE A 3 -30.45 57.18 -30.75
N GLN A 4 -30.33 57.34 -32.07
CA GLN A 4 -30.85 56.38 -33.05
C GLN A 4 -30.11 55.03 -32.99
N GLN A 5 -28.80 55.03 -32.75
CA GLN A 5 -28.03 53.79 -32.57
C GLN A 5 -28.41 53.08 -31.27
N LEU A 6 -28.70 53.81 -30.19
CA LEU A 6 -29.10 53.23 -28.90
C LEU A 6 -30.45 52.49 -28.97
N ILE A 7 -31.39 52.97 -29.78
CA ILE A 7 -32.76 52.44 -29.86
C ILE A 7 -32.91 51.33 -30.91
N SER A 8 -32.18 51.40 -32.02
CA SER A 8 -32.44 50.57 -33.21
C SER A 8 -31.50 49.37 -33.38
N THR A 9 -30.39 49.30 -32.65
CA THR A 9 -29.39 48.22 -32.80
C THR A 9 -29.58 47.14 -31.73
N PRO A 10 -29.78 45.86 -32.08
CA PRO A 10 -30.02 44.77 -31.12
C PRO A 10 -28.93 44.61 -30.05
N GLY A 11 -27.66 44.93 -30.38
CA GLY A 11 -26.54 44.87 -29.42
C GLY A 11 -26.43 46.05 -28.45
N ASN A 12 -27.23 47.12 -28.61
CA ASN A 12 -27.20 48.29 -27.72
C ASN A 12 -28.22 48.20 -26.56
N GLN A 13 -29.07 47.17 -26.54
CA GLN A 13 -29.90 46.83 -25.38
C GLN A 13 -29.05 46.45 -24.16
N ASP A 14 -27.89 45.82 -24.39
CA ASP A 14 -26.93 45.50 -23.33
C ASP A 14 -26.39 46.76 -22.64
N VAL A 15 -26.19 47.85 -23.41
CA VAL A 15 -25.77 49.15 -22.85
C VAL A 15 -26.85 49.75 -21.95
N CYS A 16 -28.12 49.68 -22.37
CA CYS A 16 -29.25 50.11 -21.53
C CYS A 16 -29.36 49.27 -20.25
N SER A 17 -29.19 47.95 -20.34
CA SER A 17 -29.17 47.04 -19.19
C SER A 17 -28.02 47.35 -18.22
N VAL A 18 -26.83 47.63 -18.73
CA VAL A 18 -25.67 48.05 -17.91
C VAL A 18 -25.91 49.39 -17.22
N LEU A 19 -26.49 50.38 -17.93
CA LEU A 19 -26.84 51.69 -17.36
C LEU A 19 -27.92 51.57 -16.29
N MET A 20 -28.94 50.74 -16.51
CA MET A 20 -29.98 50.48 -15.50
C MET A 20 -29.40 49.78 -14.28
N ASN A 21 -28.50 48.81 -14.45
CA ASN A 21 -27.80 48.18 -13.34
C ASN A 21 -26.94 49.19 -12.57
N HIS A 22 -26.26 50.12 -13.24
CA HIS A 22 -25.51 51.20 -12.58
C HIS A 22 -26.44 52.16 -11.81
N LEU A 23 -27.57 52.55 -12.41
CA LEU A 23 -28.57 53.39 -11.74
C LEU A 23 -29.11 52.70 -10.49
N LEU A 24 -29.50 51.42 -10.59
CA LEU A 24 -29.99 50.66 -9.44
C LEU A 24 -28.91 50.52 -8.36
N ASN A 25 -27.67 50.23 -8.74
CA ASN A 25 -26.53 50.19 -7.82
C ASN A 25 -26.30 51.54 -7.13
N TYR A 26 -26.45 52.66 -7.84
CA TYR A 26 -26.35 54.00 -7.26
C TYR A 26 -27.40 54.22 -6.17
N TYR A 27 -28.67 53.90 -6.44
CA TYR A 27 -29.74 54.01 -5.44
C TYR A 27 -29.54 53.06 -4.25
N LEU A 28 -28.99 51.87 -4.49
CA LEU A 28 -28.65 50.90 -3.44
C LEU A 28 -27.51 51.40 -2.53
N VAL A 29 -26.50 52.07 -3.08
CA VAL A 29 -25.40 52.68 -2.30
C VAL A 29 -25.94 53.82 -1.42
N ASP A 30 -26.82 54.67 -1.99
CA ASP A 30 -27.42 55.83 -1.32
C ASP A 30 -28.55 55.49 -0.33
N ASN A 31 -28.83 54.20 -0.08
CA ASN A 31 -29.89 53.72 0.84
C ASN A 31 -31.30 54.14 0.48
N THR A 32 -31.53 54.55 -0.75
CA THR A 32 -32.86 54.92 -1.21
C THR A 32 -33.60 53.64 -1.63
N PRO A 33 -34.82 53.39 -1.12
CA PRO A 33 -35.57 52.18 -1.48
C PRO A 33 -35.78 52.11 -2.99
N VAL A 34 -35.43 50.97 -3.61
CA VAL A 34 -35.48 50.85 -5.08
C VAL A 34 -36.90 50.72 -5.63
N HIS A 35 -37.91 50.62 -4.76
CA HIS A 35 -39.31 50.41 -5.15
C HIS A 35 -39.83 51.48 -6.13
N SER A 36 -39.62 52.77 -5.83
CA SER A 36 -40.14 53.86 -6.68
C SER A 36 -39.46 53.90 -8.05
N VAL A 37 -38.15 53.62 -8.11
CA VAL A 37 -37.37 53.61 -9.35
C VAL A 37 -37.70 52.38 -10.20
N THR A 38 -37.79 51.20 -9.57
CA THR A 38 -38.13 49.95 -10.27
C THR A 38 -39.56 49.97 -10.81
N LEU A 39 -40.53 50.57 -10.09
CA LEU A 39 -41.86 50.83 -10.62
C LEU A 39 -41.81 51.74 -11.84
N LYS A 40 -41.06 52.84 -11.77
CA LYS A 40 -40.96 53.78 -12.89
C LYS A 40 -40.29 53.17 -14.12
N LEU A 41 -39.23 52.38 -13.93
CA LEU A 41 -38.55 51.67 -15.00
C LEU A 41 -39.46 50.61 -15.64
N ARG A 42 -40.32 49.95 -14.86
CA ARG A 42 -41.32 49.00 -15.39
C ARG A 42 -42.42 49.69 -16.19
N GLU A 43 -42.90 50.85 -15.74
CA GLU A 43 -43.91 51.62 -16.46
C GLU A 43 -43.39 52.18 -17.79
N VAL A 44 -42.18 52.73 -17.77
CA VAL A 44 -41.62 53.49 -18.91
C VAL A 44 -40.85 52.59 -19.87
N CYS A 45 -40.19 51.54 -19.38
CA CYS A 45 -39.27 50.69 -20.16
C CYS A 45 -39.53 49.17 -20.00
N PRO A 46 -40.77 48.66 -20.17
CA PRO A 46 -41.11 47.26 -19.87
C PRO A 46 -40.40 46.21 -20.76
N LYS A 47 -39.92 46.62 -21.95
CA LYS A 47 -39.15 45.74 -22.85
C LYS A 47 -37.72 45.50 -22.38
N ILE A 48 -37.16 46.44 -21.60
CA ILE A 48 -35.77 46.43 -21.15
C ILE A 48 -35.69 46.07 -19.65
N PHE A 49 -36.70 46.44 -18.85
CA PHE A 49 -36.75 46.17 -17.41
C PHE A 49 -38.02 45.37 -17.05
N ARG A 50 -37.83 44.09 -16.72
CA ARG A 50 -38.89 43.12 -16.46
C ARG A 50 -39.24 43.04 -14.97
N ASN A 51 -40.32 42.32 -14.67
CA ASN A 51 -40.69 42.02 -13.28
C ASN A 51 -39.58 41.24 -12.55
N GLU A 52 -38.90 40.35 -13.27
CA GLU A 52 -37.75 39.59 -12.79
C GLU A 52 -36.60 40.50 -12.33
N ASP A 53 -36.28 41.53 -13.11
CA ASP A 53 -35.23 42.51 -12.78
C ASP A 53 -35.61 43.34 -11.55
N ALA A 54 -36.89 43.69 -11.39
CA ALA A 54 -37.40 44.37 -10.21
C ALA A 54 -37.29 43.48 -8.94
N THR A 55 -37.61 42.19 -9.06
CA THR A 55 -37.45 41.24 -7.96
C THR A 55 -35.98 41.05 -7.59
N CYS A 56 -35.07 40.97 -8.57
CA CYS A 56 -33.62 40.95 -8.35
C CYS A 56 -33.12 42.22 -7.66
N ALA A 57 -33.58 43.40 -8.09
CA ALA A 57 -33.22 44.67 -7.45
C ALA A 57 -33.70 44.72 -5.99
N LYS A 58 -34.90 44.20 -5.70
CA LYS A 58 -35.40 44.11 -4.33
C LYS A 58 -34.61 43.10 -3.49
N ALA A 59 -34.20 41.99 -4.07
CA ALA A 59 -33.33 41.03 -3.39
C ALA A 59 -31.96 41.64 -3.05
N ASN A 60 -31.34 42.37 -3.99
CA ASN A 60 -30.09 43.11 -3.76
C ASN A 60 -30.25 44.17 -2.65
N GLU A 61 -31.40 44.87 -2.59
CA GLU A 61 -31.74 45.82 -1.51
C GLU A 61 -31.69 45.15 -0.14
N LEU A 62 -32.30 43.98 -0.01
CA LEU A 62 -32.29 43.22 1.25
C LEU A 62 -30.88 42.77 1.65
N VAL A 63 -30.05 42.35 0.70
CA VAL A 63 -28.64 41.99 0.95
C VAL A 63 -27.84 43.21 1.43
N MET A 64 -28.05 44.38 0.82
CA MET A 64 -27.40 45.62 1.26
C MET A 64 -27.88 46.06 2.65
N TYR A 65 -29.15 45.88 2.98
CA TYR A 65 -29.64 46.13 4.34
C TYR A 65 -29.03 45.17 5.35
N ALA A 66 -28.90 43.89 5.02
CA ALA A 66 -28.27 42.91 5.89
C ALA A 66 -26.83 43.29 6.25
N LYS A 67 -26.05 43.82 5.30
CA LYS A 67 -24.66 44.29 5.54
C LYS A 67 -24.56 45.41 6.58
N LYS A 68 -25.64 46.17 6.80
CA LYS A 68 -25.66 47.32 7.72
C LYS A 68 -26.21 46.96 9.11
N LYS A 69 -26.73 45.74 9.31
CA LYS A 69 -27.29 45.30 10.59
C LYS A 69 -26.20 44.80 11.53
N ILE A 70 -26.30 45.20 12.79
CA ILE A 70 -25.40 44.77 13.87
C ILE A 70 -25.88 43.45 14.49
N SER A 71 -27.20 43.26 14.65
CA SER A 71 -27.77 41.98 15.13
C SER A 71 -27.58 40.89 14.06
N LYS A 72 -27.08 39.73 14.51
CA LYS A 72 -26.88 38.55 13.68
C LYS A 72 -28.21 37.96 13.22
N GLU A 73 -29.21 37.91 14.09
CA GLU A 73 -30.55 37.39 13.76
C GLU A 73 -31.24 38.25 12.70
N ASP A 74 -31.22 39.58 12.86
CA ASP A 74 -31.81 40.49 11.88
C ASP A 74 -31.10 40.39 10.53
N LYS A 75 -29.76 40.38 10.54
CA LYS A 75 -28.93 40.19 9.34
C LYS A 75 -29.33 38.92 8.61
N GLU A 76 -29.43 37.80 9.34
CA GLU A 76 -29.80 36.51 8.77
C GLU A 76 -31.23 36.51 8.21
N GLN A 77 -32.19 37.17 8.88
CA GLN A 77 -33.57 37.25 8.41
C GLN A 77 -33.69 38.02 7.08
N TYR A 78 -32.97 39.13 6.91
CA TYR A 78 -32.92 39.86 5.64
C TYR A 78 -32.34 38.99 4.51
N LEU A 79 -31.29 38.23 4.81
CA LEU A 79 -30.63 37.33 3.84
C LEU A 79 -31.50 36.12 3.48
N ARG A 80 -32.23 35.54 4.44
CA ARG A 80 -33.21 34.49 4.18
C ARG A 80 -34.35 34.99 3.28
N ASN A 81 -34.77 36.23 3.45
CA ASN A 81 -35.79 36.84 2.59
C ASN A 81 -35.25 37.16 1.19
N SER A 82 -33.99 37.61 1.05
CA SER A 82 -33.38 37.81 -0.28
C SER A 82 -33.27 36.50 -1.06
N VAL A 83 -32.93 35.39 -0.39
CA VAL A 83 -32.91 34.06 -1.02
C VAL A 83 -34.27 33.68 -1.62
N LYS A 84 -35.38 33.91 -0.91
CA LYS A 84 -36.74 33.63 -1.42
C LYS A 84 -37.00 34.38 -2.73
N LEU A 85 -36.66 35.67 -2.78
CA LEU A 85 -36.84 36.51 -3.97
C LEU A 85 -35.95 36.06 -5.13
N TYR A 86 -34.68 35.73 -4.89
CA TYR A 86 -33.82 35.22 -5.97
C TYR A 86 -34.35 33.90 -6.54
N LYS A 87 -34.83 32.98 -5.69
CA LYS A 87 -35.36 31.69 -6.13
C LYS A 87 -36.54 31.82 -7.11
N GLU A 88 -37.34 32.88 -6.99
CA GLU A 88 -38.43 33.18 -7.94
C GLU A 88 -37.90 33.51 -9.35
N VAL A 89 -36.73 34.12 -9.45
CA VAL A 89 -36.17 34.67 -10.70
C VAL A 89 -35.15 33.74 -11.39
N ILE A 90 -34.62 32.74 -10.69
CA ILE A 90 -33.75 31.70 -11.28
C ILE A 90 -34.42 31.11 -12.54
N PRO A 91 -33.68 30.92 -13.66
CA PRO A 91 -32.21 31.03 -13.81
C PRO A 91 -31.69 32.38 -14.33
N ARG A 92 -32.51 33.44 -14.36
CA ARG A 92 -32.13 34.74 -14.97
C ARG A 92 -31.24 35.63 -14.07
N ILE A 93 -30.63 35.06 -13.04
CA ILE A 93 -29.80 35.80 -12.07
C ILE A 93 -28.32 35.68 -12.45
N ASN A 94 -27.52 36.68 -12.09
CA ASN A 94 -26.06 36.55 -12.11
C ASN A 94 -25.61 35.79 -10.85
N LEU A 95 -25.53 34.47 -10.96
CA LEU A 95 -25.22 33.58 -9.84
C LEU A 95 -23.92 33.97 -9.14
N LYS A 96 -22.85 34.20 -9.91
CA LYS A 96 -21.52 34.57 -9.40
C LYS A 96 -21.56 35.82 -8.53
N GLU A 97 -22.28 36.85 -8.96
CA GLU A 97 -22.41 38.08 -8.18
C GLU A 97 -23.20 37.86 -6.88
N VAL A 98 -24.30 37.11 -6.95
CA VAL A 98 -25.12 36.78 -5.77
C VAL A 98 -24.31 35.97 -4.75
N CYS A 99 -23.58 34.94 -5.21
CA CYS A 99 -22.70 34.13 -4.38
C CYS A 99 -21.60 34.97 -3.72
N ARG A 100 -20.97 35.88 -4.48
CA ARG A 100 -19.96 36.82 -3.96
C ARG A 100 -20.51 37.70 -2.85
N GLN A 101 -21.71 38.27 -3.04
CA GLN A 101 -22.34 39.12 -2.04
C GLN A 101 -22.70 38.37 -0.76
N TYR A 102 -23.20 37.13 -0.88
CA TYR A 102 -23.46 36.28 0.27
C TYR A 102 -22.18 35.84 0.98
N ALA A 103 -21.11 35.56 0.24
CA ALA A 103 -19.81 35.23 0.82
C ALA A 103 -19.25 36.40 1.64
N THR A 104 -19.37 37.65 1.16
CA THR A 104 -19.02 38.85 1.95
C THR A 104 -19.87 38.98 3.22
N CYS A 105 -21.12 38.50 3.19
CA CYS A 105 -21.99 38.50 4.36
C CYS A 105 -21.76 37.29 5.29
N GLN A 106 -20.85 36.36 4.95
CA GLN A 106 -20.66 35.04 5.58
C GLN A 106 -21.96 34.20 5.60
N PHE A 107 -22.82 34.35 4.60
CA PHE A 107 -24.10 33.66 4.52
C PHE A 107 -24.04 32.48 3.56
N TYR A 108 -23.34 31.43 3.98
CA TYR A 108 -23.04 30.28 3.14
C TYR A 108 -24.28 29.41 2.85
N ASP A 109 -25.24 29.33 3.78
CA ASP A 109 -26.55 28.67 3.58
C ASP A 109 -27.26 29.14 2.31
N GLY A 110 -27.24 30.46 2.08
CA GLY A 110 -27.87 31.08 0.92
C GLY A 110 -27.20 30.69 -0.39
N ILE A 111 -25.87 30.55 -0.38
CA ILE A 111 -25.07 30.17 -1.55
C ILE A 111 -25.44 28.74 -1.96
N VAL A 112 -25.33 27.78 -1.04
CA VAL A 112 -25.65 26.38 -1.30
C VAL A 112 -27.11 26.25 -1.76
N SER A 113 -28.04 26.90 -1.06
CA SER A 113 -29.46 26.81 -1.41
C SER A 113 -29.77 27.38 -2.79
N ILE A 114 -29.16 28.50 -3.20
CA ILE A 114 -29.42 29.09 -4.51
C ILE A 114 -28.78 28.26 -5.60
N CYS A 115 -27.54 27.78 -5.42
CA CYS A 115 -26.88 26.94 -6.41
C CYS A 115 -27.65 25.64 -6.68
N ILE A 116 -28.20 24.98 -5.64
CA ILE A 116 -29.04 23.78 -5.81
C ILE A 116 -30.30 24.10 -6.65
N ASP A 117 -31.01 25.17 -6.34
CA ASP A 117 -32.22 25.54 -7.08
C ASP A 117 -31.91 26.06 -8.48
N PHE A 118 -30.75 26.69 -8.67
CA PHE A 118 -30.23 27.12 -9.96
C PHE A 118 -29.94 25.92 -10.87
N ALA A 119 -29.18 24.94 -10.37
CA ALA A 119 -28.85 23.72 -11.09
C ALA A 119 -30.09 22.90 -11.52
N ARG A 120 -31.13 22.85 -10.68
CA ARG A 120 -32.41 22.19 -11.02
C ARG A 120 -33.20 22.90 -12.10
N LYS A 121 -33.15 24.23 -12.14
CA LYS A 121 -33.92 25.05 -13.11
C LYS A 121 -33.23 25.18 -14.46
N ILE A 122 -31.90 25.13 -14.51
CA ILE A 122 -31.15 25.10 -15.78
C ILE A 122 -31.20 23.73 -16.47
N ASP A 123 -31.35 22.64 -15.70
CA ASP A 123 -31.54 21.29 -16.23
C ASP A 123 -32.72 20.57 -15.53
N PRO A 124 -33.97 20.87 -15.93
CA PRO A 124 -35.17 20.23 -15.37
C PRO A 124 -35.34 18.77 -15.79
N SER A 125 -34.75 18.37 -16.91
CA SER A 125 -34.86 17.02 -17.49
C SER A 125 -33.79 16.05 -16.96
N ASP A 126 -32.89 16.53 -16.10
CA ASP A 126 -31.77 15.82 -15.50
C ASP A 126 -30.86 15.14 -16.55
N THR A 127 -30.65 15.83 -17.68
CA THR A 127 -29.80 15.35 -18.77
C THR A 127 -28.34 15.27 -18.33
N ALA A 128 -27.89 16.18 -17.45
CA ALA A 128 -26.53 16.19 -16.91
C ALA A 128 -26.19 14.91 -16.15
N SER A 129 -27.12 14.37 -15.35
CA SER A 129 -26.92 13.13 -14.60
C SER A 129 -26.85 11.91 -15.53
N ARG A 130 -27.63 11.90 -16.62
CA ARG A 130 -27.56 10.84 -17.64
C ARG A 130 -26.24 10.88 -18.40
N TYR A 131 -25.77 12.08 -18.75
CA TYR A 131 -24.45 12.29 -19.34
C TYR A 131 -23.36 11.76 -18.41
N TYR A 132 -23.44 12.10 -17.12
CA TYR A 132 -22.52 11.61 -16.11
C TYR A 132 -22.44 10.08 -16.15
N TYR A 133 -23.52 9.34 -15.90
CA TYR A 133 -23.41 7.87 -15.84
C TYR A 133 -23.14 7.18 -17.19
N ASN A 134 -23.71 7.66 -18.30
CA ASN A 134 -23.75 6.92 -19.57
C ASN A 134 -22.87 7.51 -20.69
N GLN A 135 -22.16 8.62 -20.45
CA GLN A 135 -21.38 9.33 -21.47
C GLN A 135 -22.16 9.60 -22.77
N SER A 136 -23.43 10.03 -22.66
CA SER A 136 -24.28 10.36 -23.81
C SER A 136 -23.80 11.61 -24.57
N MET A 137 -24.39 11.90 -25.74
CA MET A 137 -23.82 12.87 -26.71
C MET A 137 -23.98 14.38 -26.39
N ASP A 138 -24.72 14.78 -25.35
CA ASP A 138 -24.87 16.20 -24.99
C ASP A 138 -24.28 16.51 -23.61
N SER A 139 -23.15 17.21 -23.61
CA SER A 139 -22.42 17.63 -22.41
C SER A 139 -22.80 19.04 -21.92
N ALA A 140 -23.64 19.78 -22.66
CA ALA A 140 -23.91 21.19 -22.36
C ALA A 140 -24.55 21.39 -20.98
N SER A 141 -25.59 20.62 -20.66
CA SER A 141 -26.25 20.68 -19.35
C SER A 141 -25.34 20.24 -18.21
N TYR A 142 -24.42 19.29 -18.48
CA TYR A 142 -23.41 18.85 -17.51
C TYR A 142 -22.43 19.97 -17.17
N VAL A 143 -21.87 20.64 -18.20
CA VAL A 143 -20.96 21.78 -18.01
C VAL A 143 -21.66 22.92 -17.26
N GLN A 144 -22.90 23.27 -17.62
CA GLN A 144 -23.67 24.32 -16.94
C GLN A 144 -23.92 24.02 -15.45
N ARG A 145 -24.20 22.76 -15.08
CA ARG A 145 -24.31 22.37 -13.67
C ARG A 145 -22.98 22.45 -12.94
N LEU A 146 -21.87 22.04 -13.57
CA LEU A 146 -20.54 22.19 -12.96
C LEU A 146 -20.16 23.65 -12.75
N GLU A 147 -20.45 24.55 -13.70
CA GLU A 147 -20.24 26.00 -13.52
C GLU A 147 -21.03 26.54 -12.32
N CYS A 148 -22.26 26.07 -12.13
CA CYS A 148 -23.06 26.42 -10.97
C CYS A 148 -22.44 25.94 -9.65
N TYR A 149 -21.94 24.71 -9.61
CA TYR A 149 -21.31 24.15 -8.40
C TYR A 149 -19.93 24.74 -8.14
N ASN A 150 -19.24 25.22 -9.18
CA ASN A 150 -17.97 25.91 -9.03
C ASN A 150 -18.07 27.13 -8.12
N GLU A 151 -19.22 27.81 -8.05
CA GLU A 151 -19.42 28.91 -7.11
C GLU A 151 -19.40 28.45 -5.64
N ILE A 152 -19.89 27.23 -5.34
CA ILE A 152 -19.74 26.63 -4.00
C ILE A 152 -18.28 26.24 -3.76
N ILE A 153 -17.61 25.63 -4.75
CA ILE A 153 -16.21 25.22 -4.65
C ILE A 153 -15.30 26.43 -4.42
N ASN A 154 -15.53 27.55 -5.11
CA ASN A 154 -14.80 28.79 -4.93
C ASN A 154 -14.91 29.33 -3.48
N VAL A 155 -16.07 29.19 -2.85
CA VAL A 155 -16.28 29.60 -1.45
C VAL A 155 -15.55 28.66 -0.50
N LEU A 156 -15.62 27.34 -0.72
CA LEU A 156 -14.85 26.36 0.03
C LEU A 156 -13.34 26.62 -0.08
N GLU A 157 -12.86 26.94 -1.29
CA GLU A 157 -11.47 27.28 -1.57
C GLU A 157 -11.02 28.53 -0.80
N GLN A 158 -11.83 29.59 -0.80
CA GLN A 158 -11.54 30.82 -0.05
C GLN A 158 -11.48 30.57 1.47
N LEU A 159 -12.42 29.79 2.00
CA LEU A 159 -12.44 29.42 3.41
C LEU A 159 -11.24 28.55 3.79
N TYR A 160 -10.88 27.60 2.94
CA TYR A 160 -9.73 26.73 3.17
C TYR A 160 -8.43 27.51 3.19
N ASN A 161 -8.21 28.38 2.19
CA ASN A 161 -6.99 29.17 2.07
C ASN A 161 -6.85 30.25 3.16
N SER A 162 -7.96 30.85 3.59
CA SER A 162 -7.96 31.77 4.75
C SER A 162 -7.63 31.05 6.06
N GLY A 163 -8.13 29.83 6.26
CA GLY A 163 -7.80 29.00 7.43
C GLY A 163 -6.33 28.54 7.49
N GLN A 164 -5.66 28.40 6.33
CA GLN A 164 -4.23 28.05 6.26
C GLN A 164 -3.31 29.27 6.47
N SER A 165 -3.74 30.45 6.02
CA SER A 165 -2.94 31.70 6.06
C SER A 165 -2.90 32.37 7.44
N GLY A 166 -3.71 31.91 8.40
CA GLY A 166 -3.80 32.45 9.76
C GLY A 166 -2.51 32.39 10.61
N ASN A 167 -1.39 31.88 10.06
CA ASN A 167 -0.09 31.83 10.74
C ASN A 167 0.96 32.84 10.23
N THR A 168 0.69 33.69 9.24
CA THR A 168 1.71 34.60 8.66
C THR A 168 1.30 36.06 8.48
N ALA A 169 0.48 36.61 9.37
CA ALA A 169 0.20 38.06 9.41
C ALA A 169 0.51 38.66 10.79
N ALA A 170 1.75 38.46 11.25
CA ALA A 170 2.38 39.31 12.27
C ALA A 170 3.63 39.97 11.69
N VAL A 171 3.51 40.62 10.52
CA VAL A 171 4.52 41.58 10.07
C VAL A 171 4.19 42.91 10.74
N ASN A 172 4.90 43.18 11.85
CA ASN A 172 4.99 44.48 12.48
C ASN A 172 5.52 45.51 11.46
N ILE A 173 4.63 46.28 10.83
CA ILE A 173 5.00 47.53 10.19
C ILE A 173 4.99 48.61 11.29
N PRO A 174 6.08 49.38 11.49
CA PRO A 174 6.10 50.46 12.48
C PRO A 174 5.04 51.50 12.14
N ARG A 175 4.11 51.72 13.09
CA ARG A 175 3.08 52.74 13.02
C ARG A 175 3.73 54.13 12.93
N SER A 176 3.51 54.85 11.84
CA SER A 176 3.82 56.29 11.77
C SER A 176 2.67 57.07 12.44
N PRO A 177 2.94 58.06 13.31
CA PRO A 177 1.89 58.77 14.03
C PRO A 177 1.31 59.88 13.17
N GLY A 178 0.01 59.78 12.86
CA GLY A 178 -0.77 60.95 12.48
C GLY A 178 -1.73 60.77 11.32
N TYR A 179 -2.69 59.84 11.39
CA TYR A 179 -3.98 59.99 10.72
C TYR A 179 -5.07 59.34 11.59
N CYS A 180 -6.16 60.06 11.84
CA CYS A 180 -7.35 59.51 12.48
C CYS A 180 -8.10 58.63 11.46
N GLU A 181 -8.16 57.33 11.71
CA GLU A 181 -9.03 56.42 10.95
C GLU A 181 -10.36 56.25 11.68
N LEU A 182 -11.45 56.52 10.95
CA LEU A 182 -12.79 56.08 11.32
C LEU A 182 -12.85 54.54 11.23
N PRO A 183 -13.73 53.85 11.99
CA PRO A 183 -13.82 52.41 11.93
C PRO A 183 -14.40 51.98 10.58
N ILE A 184 -13.53 51.49 9.69
CA ILE A 184 -13.94 50.68 8.55
C ILE A 184 -14.57 49.42 9.17
N ALA A 185 -15.82 49.12 8.83
CA ALA A 185 -16.48 47.90 9.28
C ALA A 185 -15.54 46.71 8.96
N GLU A 186 -14.96 46.12 10.01
CA GLU A 186 -14.02 45.02 9.90
C GLU A 186 -14.71 43.92 9.08
N THR A 187 -14.19 43.65 7.89
CA THR A 187 -14.58 42.45 7.16
C THR A 187 -13.97 41.32 7.99
N GLN A 188 -14.73 40.81 8.97
CA GLN A 188 -14.24 39.81 9.91
C GLN A 188 -13.73 38.62 9.10
N ILE A 189 -12.41 38.47 9.04
CA ILE A 189 -11.79 37.30 8.47
C ILE A 189 -12.08 36.18 9.47
N PRO A 190 -12.77 35.10 9.08
CA PRO A 190 -13.08 34.01 10.01
C PRO A 190 -11.78 33.48 10.62
N SER A 191 -11.78 33.23 11.93
CA SER A 191 -10.67 32.52 12.56
C SER A 191 -10.54 31.12 11.95
N LYS A 192 -9.38 30.47 12.12
CA LYS A 192 -9.13 29.12 11.58
C LYS A 192 -10.20 28.10 12.01
N LEU A 193 -10.68 28.19 13.25
CA LEU A 193 -11.71 27.30 13.78
C LEU A 193 -13.09 27.58 13.17
N GLU A 194 -13.44 28.87 13.01
CA GLU A 194 -14.69 29.28 12.37
C GLU A 194 -14.70 28.95 10.88
N ALA A 195 -13.58 29.14 10.17
CA ALA A 195 -13.42 28.75 8.78
C ALA A 195 -13.65 27.24 8.61
N LYS A 196 -13.07 26.40 9.49
CA LYS A 196 -13.31 24.95 9.47
C LYS A 196 -14.79 24.62 9.73
N ALA A 197 -15.41 25.22 10.75
CA ALA A 197 -16.82 25.00 11.04
C ALA A 197 -17.74 25.39 9.87
N HIS A 198 -17.42 26.46 9.16
CA HIS A 198 -18.14 26.85 7.94
C HIS A 198 -17.93 25.87 6.79
N ILE A 199 -16.71 25.36 6.58
CA ILE A 199 -16.42 24.32 5.57
C ILE A 199 -17.24 23.06 5.87
N ASP A 200 -17.16 22.55 7.10
CA ASP A 200 -17.87 21.34 7.52
C ASP A 200 -19.40 21.50 7.34
N HIS A 201 -19.93 22.68 7.67
CA HIS A 201 -21.34 23.01 7.50
C HIS A 201 -21.77 23.07 6.03
N ILE A 202 -20.99 23.71 5.16
CA ILE A 202 -21.26 23.77 3.72
C ILE A 202 -21.25 22.36 3.13
N ILE A 203 -20.23 21.55 3.45
CA ILE A 203 -20.13 20.15 2.99
C ILE A 203 -21.35 19.36 3.44
N ALA A 204 -21.74 19.46 4.72
CA ALA A 204 -22.91 18.76 5.24
C ALA A 204 -24.20 19.14 4.49
N GLN A 205 -24.38 20.43 4.15
CA GLN A 205 -25.53 20.88 3.37
C GLN A 205 -25.51 20.35 1.93
N CYS A 206 -24.35 20.37 1.26
CA CYS A 206 -24.21 19.81 -0.07
C CYS A 206 -24.53 18.31 -0.09
N LEU A 207 -24.00 17.54 0.88
CA LEU A 207 -24.22 16.10 1.00
C LEU A 207 -25.60 15.70 1.53
N ALA A 208 -26.38 16.65 2.05
CA ALA A 208 -27.79 16.47 2.38
C ALA A 208 -28.71 16.66 1.16
N SER A 209 -28.18 17.19 0.06
CA SER A 209 -28.94 17.32 -1.18
C SER A 209 -29.15 15.95 -1.85
N ALA A 210 -30.09 15.88 -2.80
CA ALA A 210 -30.31 14.69 -3.61
C ALA A 210 -29.44 14.68 -4.89
N ASP A 211 -28.63 15.70 -5.11
CA ASP A 211 -27.90 15.89 -6.38
C ASP A 211 -26.52 15.22 -6.32
N THR A 212 -26.39 14.12 -7.06
CA THR A 212 -25.15 13.33 -7.12
C THR A 212 -23.99 14.08 -7.78
N LEU A 213 -24.26 15.03 -8.69
CA LEU A 213 -23.23 15.82 -9.36
C LEU A 213 -22.63 16.85 -8.40
N LEU A 214 -23.46 17.46 -7.55
CA LEU A 214 -22.97 18.32 -6.48
C LEU A 214 -22.09 17.53 -5.50
N HIS A 215 -22.51 16.32 -5.14
CA HIS A 215 -21.71 15.44 -4.29
C HIS A 215 -20.35 15.15 -4.94
N ALA A 216 -20.33 14.80 -6.24
CA ALA A 216 -19.11 14.55 -6.99
C ALA A 216 -18.17 15.76 -6.99
N SER A 217 -18.66 16.97 -7.24
CA SER A 217 -17.83 18.19 -7.20
C SER A 217 -17.22 18.47 -5.82
N VAL A 218 -17.97 18.20 -4.74
CA VAL A 218 -17.46 18.34 -3.38
C VAL A 218 -16.42 17.26 -3.07
N TYR A 219 -16.66 16.01 -3.48
CA TYR A 219 -15.69 14.92 -3.31
C TYR A 219 -14.39 15.20 -4.07
N ASP A 220 -14.46 15.62 -5.33
CA ASP A 220 -13.30 16.02 -6.14
C ASP A 220 -12.45 17.08 -5.41
N TRP A 221 -13.11 18.10 -4.86
CA TRP A 221 -12.45 19.15 -4.10
C TRP A 221 -11.79 18.61 -2.81
N MET A 222 -12.51 17.80 -2.02
CA MET A 222 -11.97 17.21 -0.79
C MET A 222 -10.75 16.32 -1.06
N ILE A 223 -10.78 15.53 -2.13
CA ILE A 223 -9.66 14.68 -2.56
C ILE A 223 -8.47 15.55 -2.97
N THR A 224 -8.70 16.59 -3.78
CA THR A 224 -7.66 17.54 -4.21
C THR A 224 -6.99 18.26 -3.02
N LYS A 225 -7.73 18.48 -1.93
CA LYS A 225 -7.20 19.09 -0.69
C LYS A 225 -6.60 18.09 0.30
N GLY A 226 -6.65 16.79 0.01
CA GLY A 226 -6.14 15.75 0.91
C GLY A 226 -7.00 15.52 2.15
N LEU A 227 -8.26 15.96 2.16
CA LEU A 227 -9.23 15.82 3.27
C LEU A 227 -9.84 14.41 3.32
N THR A 228 -8.97 13.40 3.24
CA THR A 228 -9.34 11.99 3.09
C THR A 228 -10.07 11.44 4.32
N TYR A 229 -9.63 11.83 5.52
CA TYR A 229 -10.25 11.40 6.77
C TYR A 229 -11.65 11.99 6.94
N GLU A 230 -11.82 13.31 6.74
CA GLU A 230 -13.13 13.96 6.82
C GLU A 230 -14.10 13.43 5.76
N LEU A 231 -13.61 13.14 4.55
CA LEU A 231 -14.40 12.55 3.47
C LEU A 231 -14.98 11.18 3.86
N ILE A 232 -14.16 10.33 4.48
CA ILE A 232 -14.58 9.01 4.93
C ILE A 232 -15.54 9.13 6.13
N GLU A 233 -15.35 10.12 7.01
CA GLU A 233 -16.20 10.35 8.18
C GLU A 233 -17.59 10.87 7.86
N SER A 234 -17.68 11.82 6.94
CA SER A 234 -18.93 12.39 6.46
C SER A 234 -19.55 11.62 5.29
N SER A 235 -19.02 10.43 5.00
CA SER A 235 -19.35 9.70 3.78
C SER A 235 -20.83 9.31 3.69
N LYS A 236 -21.36 9.42 2.47
CA LYS A 236 -22.71 9.00 2.09
C LYS A 236 -22.61 7.83 1.11
N PRO A 237 -23.67 7.03 0.89
CA PRO A 237 -23.67 5.98 -0.14
C PRO A 237 -23.37 6.48 -1.56
N SER A 238 -23.53 7.78 -1.83
CA SER A 238 -23.10 8.40 -3.09
C SER A 238 -21.59 8.40 -3.29
N LEU A 239 -20.79 8.37 -2.22
CA LEU A 239 -19.33 8.34 -2.28
C LEU A 239 -18.84 7.03 -2.92
N GLU A 240 -19.41 5.90 -2.52
CA GLU A 240 -19.09 4.59 -3.11
C GLU A 240 -19.32 4.61 -4.64
N LYS A 241 -20.49 5.08 -5.07
CA LYS A 241 -20.84 5.17 -6.50
C LYS A 241 -19.89 6.09 -7.27
N TYR A 242 -19.47 7.19 -6.64
CA TYR A 242 -18.50 8.12 -7.21
C TYR A 242 -17.11 7.47 -7.34
N LEU A 243 -16.60 6.83 -6.28
CA LEU A 243 -15.28 6.21 -6.27
C LEU A 243 -15.18 5.01 -7.24
N VAL A 244 -16.21 4.15 -7.29
CA VAL A 244 -16.30 3.04 -8.25
C VAL A 244 -16.34 3.55 -9.69
N ARG A 245 -17.03 4.67 -9.93
CA ARG A 245 -17.01 5.31 -11.24
C ARG A 245 -15.61 5.83 -11.60
N CYS A 246 -14.92 6.50 -10.67
CA CYS A 246 -13.56 6.98 -10.91
C CYS A 246 -12.60 5.82 -11.22
N GLN A 247 -12.75 4.68 -10.53
CA GLN A 247 -12.00 3.44 -10.81
C GLN A 247 -12.20 2.93 -12.25
N ASN A 248 -13.40 3.08 -12.82
CA ASN A 248 -13.70 2.65 -14.19
C ASN A 248 -13.25 3.67 -15.26
N MET A 249 -13.18 4.96 -14.91
CA MET A 249 -12.93 6.06 -15.86
C MET A 249 -11.46 6.46 -15.97
N SER A 250 -10.77 6.53 -14.83
CA SER A 250 -9.32 6.74 -14.79
C SER A 250 -8.65 5.38 -14.68
N GLN A 251 -7.60 5.12 -15.46
CA GLN A 251 -6.73 3.96 -15.28
C GLN A 251 -6.32 3.91 -13.80
N PHE A 252 -6.91 2.96 -13.06
CA PHE A 252 -6.61 2.57 -11.68
C PHE A 252 -5.72 3.56 -10.88
N SER A 253 -6.27 4.68 -10.40
CA SER A 253 -5.47 5.62 -9.59
C SER A 253 -5.38 5.17 -8.13
N LEU A 254 -4.20 5.26 -7.52
CA LEU A 254 -3.97 4.88 -6.13
C LEU A 254 -4.79 5.71 -5.14
N ASP A 255 -5.04 6.99 -5.41
CA ASP A 255 -5.78 7.88 -4.51
C ASP A 255 -7.25 7.43 -4.36
N HIS A 256 -7.94 7.18 -5.48
CA HIS A 256 -9.34 6.77 -5.46
C HIS A 256 -9.53 5.36 -4.90
N ASN A 257 -8.68 4.39 -5.28
CA ASN A 257 -8.74 3.04 -4.72
C ASN A 257 -8.36 3.02 -3.25
N GLY A 258 -7.36 3.83 -2.87
CA GLY A 258 -6.92 4.06 -1.50
C GLY A 258 -8.03 4.59 -0.59
N LEU A 259 -8.91 5.43 -1.13
CA LEU A 259 -10.11 5.90 -0.44
C LEU A 259 -11.23 4.86 -0.41
N LEU A 260 -11.43 4.12 -1.50
CA LEU A 260 -12.52 3.16 -1.64
C LEU A 260 -12.38 1.99 -0.67
N TRP A 261 -11.18 1.42 -0.49
CA TRP A 261 -11.00 0.34 0.48
C TRP A 261 -11.21 0.82 1.92
N LYS A 262 -10.73 2.03 2.27
CA LYS A 262 -10.94 2.64 3.59
C LYS A 262 -12.42 2.94 3.85
N TYR A 263 -13.16 3.34 2.82
CA TYR A 263 -14.61 3.49 2.89
C TYR A 263 -15.28 2.17 3.25
N HIS A 264 -14.96 1.09 2.51
CA HIS A 264 -15.54 -0.22 2.76
C HIS A 264 -15.17 -0.80 4.14
N GLU A 265 -13.93 -0.64 4.58
CA GLU A 265 -13.45 -1.05 5.90
C GLU A 265 -14.28 -0.38 7.00
N ARG A 266 -14.47 0.94 6.92
CA ARG A 266 -15.24 1.70 7.92
C ARG A 266 -16.72 1.28 7.98
N HIS A 267 -17.30 0.89 6.85
CA HIS A 267 -18.69 0.45 6.77
C HIS A 267 -18.88 -1.05 7.06
N GLY A 268 -17.82 -1.76 7.48
CA GLY A 268 -17.87 -3.19 7.80
C GLY A 268 -17.93 -4.12 6.59
N ASN A 269 -17.77 -3.59 5.37
CA ASN A 269 -17.74 -4.40 4.14
C ASN A 269 -16.30 -4.86 3.84
N HIS A 270 -15.76 -5.72 4.71
CA HIS A 270 -14.35 -6.11 4.68
C HIS A 270 -13.96 -6.91 3.42
N ALA A 271 -14.88 -7.71 2.87
CA ALA A 271 -14.65 -8.45 1.63
C ALA A 271 -14.37 -7.51 0.44
N ALA A 272 -15.21 -6.47 0.26
CA ALA A 272 -14.99 -5.49 -0.80
C ALA A 272 -13.69 -4.70 -0.61
N ALA A 273 -13.32 -4.36 0.63
CA ALA A 273 -12.05 -3.72 0.94
C ALA A 273 -10.85 -4.61 0.55
N ALA A 274 -10.90 -5.89 0.92
CA ALA A 274 -9.87 -6.87 0.57
C ALA A 274 -9.75 -7.06 -0.95
N ASP A 275 -10.86 -7.10 -1.69
CA ASP A 275 -10.88 -7.15 -3.16
C ASP A 275 -10.15 -5.99 -3.81
N ILE A 276 -10.37 -4.78 -3.31
CA ILE A 276 -9.69 -3.59 -3.83
C ILE A 276 -8.21 -3.64 -3.51
N LEU A 277 -7.84 -4.00 -2.27
CA LEU A 277 -6.44 -4.13 -1.86
C LEU A 277 -5.70 -5.20 -2.66
N MET A 278 -6.33 -6.34 -2.94
CA MET A 278 -5.76 -7.37 -3.80
C MET A 278 -5.54 -6.88 -5.23
N LYS A 279 -6.52 -6.15 -5.79
CA LYS A 279 -6.38 -5.51 -7.11
C LYS A 279 -5.27 -4.45 -7.11
N MET A 280 -5.11 -3.69 -6.03
CA MET A 280 -4.03 -2.70 -5.88
C MET A 280 -2.66 -3.38 -5.87
N ALA A 281 -2.52 -4.52 -5.18
CA ALA A 281 -1.27 -5.27 -5.16
C ALA A 281 -0.91 -5.87 -6.53
N ARG A 282 -1.91 -6.36 -7.29
CA ARG A 282 -1.73 -7.02 -8.59
C ARG A 282 -1.56 -6.06 -9.77
N THR A 283 -2.09 -4.83 -9.68
CA THR A 283 -1.99 -3.88 -10.79
C THR A 283 -0.55 -3.37 -10.93
N PRO A 284 0.05 -3.41 -12.13
CA PRO A 284 1.38 -2.86 -12.33
C PRO A 284 1.33 -1.32 -12.28
N ASP A 285 2.23 -0.72 -11.49
CA ASP A 285 2.32 0.72 -11.28
C ASP A 285 3.74 1.04 -10.81
N ASN A 286 4.42 1.93 -11.52
CA ASN A 286 5.78 2.36 -11.20
C ASN A 286 5.86 3.15 -9.89
N ASN A 287 4.74 3.66 -9.38
CA ASN A 287 4.69 4.41 -8.13
C ASN A 287 4.48 3.52 -6.90
N VAL A 288 4.22 2.22 -7.07
CA VAL A 288 4.00 1.27 -5.96
C VAL A 288 5.10 0.23 -5.93
N GLN A 289 5.94 0.28 -4.89
CA GLN A 289 7.03 -0.68 -4.69
C GLN A 289 6.52 -2.01 -4.13
N LEU A 290 7.37 -3.05 -4.19
CA LEU A 290 7.02 -4.39 -3.73
C LEU A 290 6.59 -4.43 -2.24
N GLU A 291 7.24 -3.66 -1.38
CA GLU A 291 6.86 -3.61 0.05
C GLU A 291 5.47 -3.02 0.27
N GLU A 292 5.10 -1.98 -0.47
CA GLU A 292 3.77 -1.38 -0.39
C GLU A 292 2.70 -2.37 -0.89
N ARG A 293 3.01 -3.16 -1.94
CA ARG A 293 2.13 -4.25 -2.41
C ARG A 293 1.95 -5.33 -1.34
N ARG A 294 3.03 -5.70 -0.64
CA ARG A 294 2.97 -6.65 0.48
C ARG A 294 2.12 -6.11 1.62
N GLU A 295 2.22 -4.81 1.92
CA GLU A 295 1.34 -4.17 2.90
C GLU A 295 -0.13 -4.22 2.49
N PHE A 296 -0.44 -3.99 1.20
CA PHE A 296 -1.81 -4.12 0.71
C PHE A 296 -2.35 -5.54 0.90
N LEU A 297 -1.56 -6.56 0.56
CA LEU A 297 -1.94 -7.97 0.77
C LEU A 297 -2.12 -8.31 2.27
N ALA A 298 -1.23 -7.84 3.13
CA ALA A 298 -1.34 -8.03 4.58
C ALA A 298 -2.60 -7.36 5.16
N LYS A 299 -2.91 -6.12 4.72
CA LYS A 299 -4.13 -5.40 5.09
C LYS A 299 -5.39 -6.11 4.58
N ALA A 300 -5.36 -6.64 3.35
CA ALA A 300 -6.46 -7.43 2.79
C ALA A 300 -6.73 -8.68 3.65
N LEU A 301 -5.67 -9.40 4.04
CA LEU A 301 -5.79 -10.57 4.90
C LEU A 301 -6.34 -10.23 6.28
N LEU A 302 -5.94 -9.10 6.87
CA LEU A 302 -6.50 -8.59 8.13
C LEU A 302 -7.99 -8.28 8.01
N CYS A 303 -8.42 -7.61 6.94
CA CYS A 303 -9.83 -7.34 6.65
C CYS A 303 -10.63 -8.64 6.57
N MET A 304 -10.10 -9.67 5.91
CA MET A 304 -10.80 -10.95 5.78
C MET A 304 -10.89 -11.72 7.11
N ARG A 305 -9.86 -11.63 7.97
CA ARG A 305 -9.84 -12.28 9.29
C ARG A 305 -10.81 -11.63 10.29
N SER A 306 -11.14 -10.36 10.13
CA SER A 306 -12.11 -9.67 11.00
C SER A 306 -13.56 -10.01 10.67
N GLN A 307 -13.84 -10.67 9.54
CA GLN A 307 -15.18 -11.11 9.15
C GLN A 307 -15.44 -12.54 9.68
N GLU A 308 -16.65 -12.81 10.19
CA GLU A 308 -16.99 -14.10 10.82
C GLU A 308 -16.60 -15.30 9.93
N ALA A 309 -15.80 -16.20 10.52
CA ALA A 309 -15.16 -17.32 9.86
C ALA A 309 -16.19 -18.32 9.33
N GLY A 310 -16.40 -18.37 8.01
CA GLY A 310 -17.21 -19.43 7.42
C GLY A 310 -17.35 -19.40 5.91
N VAL A 311 -17.39 -18.22 5.27
CA VAL A 311 -17.79 -18.12 3.85
C VAL A 311 -16.63 -17.85 2.89
N ASN A 312 -15.51 -17.27 3.35
CA ASN A 312 -14.45 -16.76 2.46
C ASN A 312 -13.09 -17.48 2.59
N GLY A 313 -13.08 -18.75 3.00
CA GLY A 313 -11.84 -19.51 3.23
C GLY A 313 -10.93 -19.61 2.00
N HIS A 314 -11.51 -19.78 0.80
CA HIS A 314 -10.73 -19.79 -0.46
C HIS A 314 -10.03 -18.46 -0.74
N TYR A 315 -10.72 -17.34 -0.47
CA TYR A 315 -10.17 -16.01 -0.71
C TYR A 315 -9.03 -15.68 0.26
N MET A 316 -9.14 -16.13 1.51
CA MET A 316 -8.05 -16.02 2.49
C MET A 316 -6.83 -16.82 2.07
N HIS A 317 -7.02 -18.03 1.56
CA HIS A 317 -5.92 -18.86 1.07
C HIS A 317 -5.22 -18.20 -0.11
N GLU A 318 -5.97 -17.65 -1.08
CA GLU A 318 -5.39 -16.93 -2.21
C GLU A 318 -4.57 -15.71 -1.77
N LEU A 319 -5.04 -14.95 -0.78
CA LEU A 319 -4.29 -13.82 -0.21
C LEU A 319 -3.02 -14.27 0.53
N ASP A 320 -3.09 -15.37 1.27
CA ASP A 320 -1.93 -15.94 1.98
C ASP A 320 -0.87 -16.43 0.98
N ASP A 321 -1.30 -17.16 -0.06
CA ASP A 321 -0.44 -17.60 -1.15
C ASP A 321 0.25 -16.41 -1.82
N LEU A 322 -0.50 -15.37 -2.21
CA LEU A 322 0.07 -14.17 -2.81
C LEU A 322 1.08 -13.48 -1.88
N LEU A 323 0.80 -13.42 -0.58
CA LEU A 323 1.68 -12.79 0.40
C LEU A 323 2.99 -13.59 0.56
N GLN A 324 2.90 -14.91 0.55
CA GLN A 324 4.06 -15.79 0.54
C GLN A 324 4.87 -15.63 -0.76
N ILE A 325 4.22 -15.58 -1.93
CA ILE A 325 4.89 -15.35 -3.24
C ILE A 325 5.63 -14.01 -3.22
N ALA A 326 4.96 -12.94 -2.72
CA ALA A 326 5.57 -11.63 -2.60
C ALA A 326 6.74 -11.62 -1.60
N GLY A 327 6.72 -12.50 -0.58
CA GLY A 327 7.84 -12.76 0.31
C GLY A 327 9.05 -13.37 -0.41
N VAL A 328 8.83 -14.39 -1.25
CA VAL A 328 9.87 -14.97 -2.11
C VAL A 328 10.44 -13.94 -3.08
N GLN A 329 9.56 -13.18 -3.73
CA GLN A 329 9.94 -12.11 -4.65
C GLN A 329 10.79 -11.04 -3.96
N ARG A 330 10.49 -10.70 -2.69
CA ARG A 330 11.33 -9.80 -1.89
C ARG A 330 12.72 -10.38 -1.63
N SER A 331 12.82 -11.68 -1.32
CA SER A 331 14.12 -12.34 -1.13
C SER A 331 14.96 -12.29 -2.42
N ILE A 332 14.34 -12.52 -3.57
CA ILE A 332 14.98 -12.39 -4.89
C ILE A 332 15.42 -10.95 -5.14
N LEU A 333 14.53 -9.98 -4.90
CA LEU A 333 14.84 -8.56 -5.06
C LEU A 333 16.05 -8.15 -4.21
N SER A 334 16.11 -8.59 -2.96
CA SER A 334 17.27 -8.34 -2.08
C SER A 334 18.55 -8.92 -2.65
N ALA A 335 18.53 -10.20 -3.05
CA ALA A 335 19.72 -10.86 -3.57
C ALA A 335 20.22 -10.23 -4.89
N ILE A 336 19.31 -9.85 -5.80
CA ILE A 336 19.67 -9.14 -7.03
C ILE A 336 20.20 -7.73 -6.74
N THR A 337 19.64 -7.04 -5.75
CA THR A 337 20.14 -5.75 -5.29
C THR A 337 21.57 -5.86 -4.76
N ASP A 338 21.86 -6.92 -4.01
CA ASP A 338 23.21 -7.20 -3.51
C ASP A 338 24.19 -7.47 -4.66
N ILE A 339 23.77 -8.24 -5.69
CA ILE A 339 24.56 -8.44 -6.91
C ILE A 339 24.81 -7.12 -7.64
N ALA A 340 23.78 -6.28 -7.81
CA ALA A 340 23.90 -4.98 -8.49
C ALA A 340 24.89 -4.02 -7.79
N ASN A 341 25.06 -4.17 -6.47
CA ASN A 341 25.94 -3.35 -5.66
C ASN A 341 27.38 -3.90 -5.55
N THR A 342 27.55 -5.22 -5.68
CA THR A 342 28.84 -5.89 -5.45
C THR A 342 29.55 -6.34 -6.72
N THR A 343 28.85 -6.45 -7.85
CA THR A 343 29.45 -6.93 -9.10
C THR A 343 30.29 -5.87 -9.81
N ASP A 344 31.47 -6.26 -10.28
CA ASP A 344 32.32 -5.44 -11.17
C ASP A 344 31.92 -5.58 -12.65
N ASN A 345 31.01 -6.50 -12.98
CA ASN A 345 30.58 -6.73 -14.37
C ASN A 345 29.45 -5.77 -14.76
N ALA A 346 29.76 -4.82 -15.65
CA ALA A 346 28.81 -3.80 -16.11
C ALA A 346 27.56 -4.37 -16.81
N GLU A 347 27.68 -5.47 -17.55
CA GLU A 347 26.54 -6.11 -18.21
C GLU A 347 25.59 -6.74 -17.19
N LEU A 348 26.15 -7.49 -16.24
CA LEU A 348 25.39 -8.10 -15.15
C LEU A 348 24.73 -7.05 -14.26
N GLN A 349 25.42 -5.95 -13.96
CA GLN A 349 24.88 -4.83 -13.19
C GLN A 349 23.69 -4.18 -13.91
N THR A 350 23.77 -3.99 -15.22
CA THR A 350 22.68 -3.42 -16.02
C THR A 350 21.46 -4.35 -16.05
N SER A 351 21.68 -5.67 -16.23
CA SER A 351 20.59 -6.66 -16.15
C SER A 351 19.95 -6.66 -14.76
N ALA A 352 20.75 -6.62 -13.68
CA ALA A 352 20.27 -6.58 -12.31
C ALA A 352 19.43 -5.33 -12.03
N GLN A 353 19.83 -4.15 -12.51
CA GLN A 353 19.04 -2.92 -12.37
C GLN A 353 17.69 -3.01 -13.10
N HIS A 354 17.66 -3.60 -14.31
CA HIS A 354 16.42 -3.82 -15.04
C HIS A 354 15.50 -4.82 -14.32
N ALA A 355 16.07 -5.88 -13.75
CA ALA A 355 15.35 -6.85 -12.94
C ALA A 355 14.75 -6.20 -11.67
N ILE A 356 15.49 -5.35 -10.97
CA ILE A 356 15.02 -4.60 -9.79
C ILE A 356 13.80 -3.72 -10.11
N LEU A 357 13.83 -3.00 -11.24
CA LEU A 357 12.70 -2.19 -11.68
C LEU A 357 11.47 -3.06 -11.98
N SER A 358 11.70 -4.17 -12.68
CA SER A 358 10.63 -5.12 -13.06
C SER A 358 9.98 -5.76 -11.82
N LEU A 359 10.79 -6.26 -10.88
CA LEU A 359 10.37 -6.87 -9.62
C LEU A 359 9.64 -5.90 -8.68
N ASN A 360 9.89 -4.59 -8.76
CA ASN A 360 9.12 -3.61 -8.00
C ASN A 360 7.78 -3.27 -8.68
N ASN A 361 7.74 -3.29 -10.01
CA ASN A 361 6.58 -2.87 -10.79
C ASN A 361 5.47 -3.93 -10.88
N ASN A 362 5.75 -5.21 -10.66
CA ASN A 362 4.73 -6.26 -10.80
C ASN A 362 4.89 -7.38 -9.77
N LEU A 363 3.78 -8.08 -9.45
CA LEU A 363 3.83 -9.35 -8.72
C LEU A 363 3.89 -10.50 -9.73
N TYR A 364 4.93 -11.32 -9.62
CA TYR A 364 5.19 -12.44 -10.52
C TYR A 364 4.73 -13.76 -9.91
N GLY A 365 4.41 -14.73 -10.77
CA GLY A 365 4.16 -16.11 -10.34
C GLY A 365 5.45 -16.86 -10.00
N LEU A 366 5.34 -17.96 -9.23
CA LEU A 366 6.49 -18.78 -8.83
C LEU A 366 7.33 -19.30 -10.02
N THR A 367 6.67 -19.71 -11.10
CA THR A 367 7.38 -20.20 -12.30
C THR A 367 8.19 -19.09 -12.98
N GLU A 368 7.66 -17.87 -13.03
CA GLU A 368 8.35 -16.71 -13.59
C GLU A 368 9.53 -16.31 -12.68
N LEU A 369 9.31 -16.26 -11.36
CA LEU A 369 10.36 -16.01 -10.37
C LEU A 369 11.50 -17.04 -10.45
N PHE A 370 11.16 -18.30 -10.72
CA PHE A 370 12.15 -19.36 -10.88
C PHE A 370 12.97 -19.17 -12.16
N THR A 371 12.30 -19.08 -13.31
CA THR A 371 12.94 -19.13 -14.64
C THR A 371 13.57 -17.81 -15.07
N GLN A 372 12.90 -16.68 -14.82
CA GLN A 372 13.32 -15.36 -15.32
C GLN A 372 14.25 -14.62 -14.35
N TYR A 373 14.35 -15.07 -13.10
CA TYR A 373 15.13 -14.37 -12.07
C TYR A 373 16.06 -15.33 -11.32
N ALA A 374 15.53 -16.34 -10.64
CA ALA A 374 16.36 -17.20 -9.81
C ALA A 374 17.36 -18.03 -10.64
N GLU A 375 16.98 -18.50 -11.83
CA GLU A 375 17.89 -19.17 -12.77
C GLU A 375 18.88 -18.21 -13.42
N GLU A 376 18.41 -17.08 -13.94
CA GLU A 376 19.25 -16.09 -14.65
C GLU A 376 20.36 -15.52 -13.77
N PHE A 377 20.06 -15.21 -12.50
CA PHE A 377 21.01 -14.63 -11.54
C PHE A 377 21.65 -15.68 -10.62
N GLU A 378 21.47 -16.97 -10.91
CA GLU A 378 22.05 -18.09 -10.12
C GLU A 378 21.73 -18.02 -8.61
N LEU A 379 20.51 -17.62 -8.25
CA LEU A 379 20.07 -17.44 -6.87
C LEU A 379 19.63 -18.76 -6.22
N TRP A 380 20.58 -19.62 -5.88
CA TRP A 380 20.32 -21.00 -5.45
C TRP A 380 19.46 -21.11 -4.17
N GLU A 381 19.64 -20.23 -3.19
CA GLU A 381 18.79 -20.21 -1.99
C GLU A 381 17.34 -19.83 -2.32
N CYS A 382 17.14 -18.87 -3.22
CA CYS A 382 15.81 -18.48 -3.68
C CYS A 382 15.16 -19.62 -4.47
N LYS A 383 15.93 -20.40 -5.24
CA LYS A 383 15.41 -21.61 -5.91
C LYS A 383 14.86 -22.61 -4.90
N LEU A 384 15.57 -22.90 -3.82
CA LEU A 384 15.06 -23.80 -2.76
C LEU A 384 13.77 -23.28 -2.14
N GLN A 385 13.70 -21.97 -1.86
CA GLN A 385 12.52 -21.33 -1.31
C GLN A 385 11.31 -21.42 -2.27
N ILE A 386 11.53 -21.22 -3.58
CA ILE A 386 10.48 -21.40 -4.60
C ILE A 386 10.03 -22.86 -4.67
N ILE A 387 10.97 -23.82 -4.67
CA ILE A 387 10.67 -25.26 -4.76
C ILE A 387 9.81 -25.72 -3.57
N GLU A 388 10.17 -25.30 -2.36
CA GLU A 388 9.41 -25.58 -1.15
C GLU A 388 7.98 -25.04 -1.27
N MET A 389 7.85 -23.77 -1.63
CA MET A 389 6.56 -23.10 -1.76
C MET A 389 5.68 -23.69 -2.87
N ALA A 390 6.28 -24.11 -3.99
CA ALA A 390 5.57 -24.78 -5.07
C ALA A 390 5.15 -26.22 -4.72
N GLY A 391 5.69 -26.80 -3.64
CA GLY A 391 5.48 -28.19 -3.26
C GLY A 391 6.06 -29.20 -4.27
N TYR A 392 7.02 -28.76 -5.09
CA TYR A 392 7.57 -29.57 -6.19
C TYR A 392 8.68 -30.51 -5.69
N ARG A 393 8.34 -31.79 -5.50
CA ARG A 393 9.26 -32.79 -4.91
C ARG A 393 10.05 -33.53 -5.97
N GLU A 394 11.11 -32.90 -6.46
CA GLU A 394 12.07 -33.54 -7.37
C GLU A 394 13.46 -33.61 -6.72
N ASP A 395 13.82 -34.80 -6.22
CA ASP A 395 15.06 -35.01 -5.46
C ASP A 395 16.31 -34.61 -6.26
N ASN A 396 16.36 -34.88 -7.55
CA ASN A 396 17.50 -34.53 -8.40
C ASN A 396 17.71 -33.01 -8.47
N LEU A 397 16.63 -32.24 -8.62
CA LEU A 397 16.68 -30.78 -8.68
C LEU A 397 17.13 -30.21 -7.32
N ILE A 398 16.58 -30.73 -6.22
CA ILE A 398 16.94 -30.31 -4.86
C ILE A 398 18.42 -30.60 -4.59
N GLN A 399 18.88 -31.82 -4.89
CA GLN A 399 20.27 -32.25 -4.70
C GLN A 399 21.25 -31.44 -5.56
N THR A 400 20.91 -31.19 -6.83
CA THR A 400 21.74 -30.37 -7.73
C THR A 400 21.81 -28.91 -7.25
N THR A 401 20.70 -28.37 -6.74
CA THR A 401 20.66 -27.02 -6.17
C THR A 401 21.55 -26.92 -4.93
N TRP A 402 21.48 -27.90 -4.02
CA TRP A 402 22.37 -27.97 -2.87
C TRP A 402 23.84 -28.10 -3.26
N GLN A 403 24.19 -28.95 -4.23
CA GLN A 403 25.57 -29.03 -4.73
C GLN A 403 26.10 -27.67 -5.19
N LYS A 404 25.27 -26.89 -5.90
CA LYS A 404 25.64 -25.54 -6.31
C LYS A 404 25.81 -24.59 -5.13
N ILE A 405 24.92 -24.63 -4.13
CA ILE A 405 25.08 -23.83 -2.89
C ILE A 405 26.41 -24.13 -2.22
N LEU A 406 26.70 -25.42 -1.96
CA LEU A 406 27.92 -25.83 -1.28
C LEU A 406 29.17 -25.44 -2.08
N GLN A 407 29.13 -25.60 -3.41
CA GLN A 407 30.23 -25.24 -4.30
C GLN A 407 30.50 -23.72 -4.30
N VAL A 408 29.46 -22.89 -4.40
CA VAL A 408 29.62 -21.42 -4.39
C VAL A 408 30.25 -20.94 -3.08
N GLU A 409 29.83 -21.48 -1.94
CA GLU A 409 30.43 -21.14 -0.64
C GLU A 409 31.89 -21.60 -0.53
N LEU A 410 32.21 -22.79 -1.07
CA LEU A 410 33.59 -23.30 -1.12
C LEU A 410 34.52 -22.47 -1.99
N ASP A 411 34.02 -21.96 -3.12
CA ASP A 411 34.77 -21.15 -4.07
C ASP A 411 34.94 -19.71 -3.57
N THR A 412 33.99 -19.21 -2.78
CA THR A 412 34.06 -17.88 -2.15
C THR A 412 35.02 -17.87 -0.95
N CYS A 413 35.21 -19.02 -0.29
CA CYS A 413 36.11 -19.14 0.85
C CYS A 413 37.59 -19.14 0.43
N THR A 414 38.34 -18.12 0.87
CA THR A 414 39.78 -17.97 0.60
C THR A 414 40.69 -18.52 1.70
N ALA A 415 40.13 -19.18 2.72
CA ALA A 415 40.91 -19.72 3.83
C ALA A 415 41.74 -20.94 3.41
N ASP A 416 43.00 -21.01 3.87
CA ASP A 416 43.88 -22.15 3.59
C ASP A 416 43.60 -23.37 4.48
N ASP A 417 43.04 -23.18 5.68
CA ASP A 417 42.76 -24.27 6.62
C ASP A 417 41.52 -25.08 6.17
N PRO A 418 41.67 -26.40 5.89
CA PRO A 418 40.57 -27.27 5.51
C PRO A 418 39.39 -27.26 6.48
N ASN A 419 39.64 -27.15 7.79
CA ASN A 419 38.58 -27.15 8.80
C ASN A 419 37.75 -25.87 8.74
N ILE A 420 38.40 -24.73 8.48
CA ILE A 420 37.71 -23.44 8.32
C ILE A 420 36.86 -23.46 7.05
N ARG A 421 37.38 -24.01 5.95
CA ARG A 421 36.62 -24.14 4.69
C ARG A 421 35.36 -24.98 4.86
N VAL A 422 35.48 -26.15 5.51
CA VAL A 422 34.31 -26.99 5.83
C VAL A 422 33.36 -26.27 6.76
N GLN A 423 33.87 -25.57 7.78
CA GLN A 423 33.05 -24.80 8.71
C GLN A 423 32.21 -23.73 8.01
N VAL A 424 32.77 -22.95 7.08
CA VAL A 424 32.00 -21.93 6.33
C VAL A 424 30.81 -22.55 5.59
N VAL A 425 31.03 -23.71 4.96
CA VAL A 425 29.96 -24.45 4.27
C VAL A 425 28.94 -25.00 5.27
N MET A 426 29.37 -25.50 6.42
CA MET A 426 28.48 -25.97 7.48
C MET A 426 27.64 -24.83 8.06
N ASP A 427 28.24 -23.66 8.28
CA ASP A 427 27.55 -22.46 8.77
C ASP A 427 26.46 -22.04 7.77
N LYS A 428 26.74 -22.18 6.45
CA LYS A 428 25.70 -21.98 5.42
C LYS A 428 24.55 -22.97 5.55
N VAL A 429 24.85 -24.26 5.67
CA VAL A 429 23.83 -25.31 5.83
C VAL A 429 22.99 -25.07 7.09
N ALA A 430 23.62 -24.67 8.19
CA ALA A 430 22.93 -24.33 9.43
C ALA A 430 22.02 -23.11 9.28
N SER A 431 22.49 -22.05 8.62
CA SER A 431 21.67 -20.84 8.37
C SER A 431 20.42 -21.14 7.53
N LEU A 432 20.53 -22.05 6.55
CA LEU A 432 19.40 -22.49 5.75
C LEU A 432 18.48 -23.43 6.53
N TYR A 433 19.02 -24.31 7.36
CA TYR A 433 18.22 -25.17 8.24
C TYR A 433 17.38 -24.38 9.23
N GLU A 434 17.89 -23.26 9.76
CA GLU A 434 17.11 -22.36 10.63
C GLU A 434 16.02 -21.59 9.86
N LYS A 435 16.26 -21.29 8.58
CA LYS A 435 15.31 -20.55 7.73
C LYS A 435 14.13 -21.42 7.28
N PHE A 436 14.37 -22.71 7.04
CA PHE A 436 13.35 -23.66 6.60
C PHE A 436 12.62 -24.29 7.79
N GLU A 437 11.37 -24.71 7.56
CA GLU A 437 10.61 -25.41 8.61
C GLU A 437 11.24 -26.76 8.96
N THR A 438 11.12 -27.16 10.23
CA THR A 438 11.72 -28.39 10.72
C THR A 438 11.12 -29.60 10.01
N GLY A 439 11.94 -30.36 9.29
CA GLY A 439 11.47 -31.50 8.49
C GLY A 439 11.05 -31.15 7.07
N SER A 440 11.41 -29.96 6.58
CA SER A 440 11.19 -29.59 5.18
C SER A 440 11.85 -30.58 4.22
N PHE A 441 11.12 -30.95 3.16
CA PHE A 441 11.62 -31.88 2.13
C PHE A 441 12.73 -31.27 1.27
N VAL A 442 12.87 -29.93 1.26
CA VAL A 442 13.99 -29.28 0.59
C VAL A 442 15.31 -29.42 1.35
N PHE A 443 15.29 -30.00 2.57
CA PHE A 443 16.49 -30.32 3.34
C PHE A 443 16.77 -31.83 3.34
N PRO A 444 17.47 -32.38 2.33
CA PRO A 444 17.75 -33.80 2.23
C PRO A 444 18.92 -34.19 3.15
N GLY A 445 18.63 -34.47 4.42
CA GLY A 445 19.64 -34.75 5.46
C GLY A 445 20.66 -35.84 5.08
N ASP A 446 20.20 -36.97 4.55
CA ASP A 446 21.08 -38.07 4.11
C ASP A 446 22.07 -37.63 3.02
N PHE A 447 21.58 -36.81 2.08
CA PHE A 447 22.39 -36.29 0.98
C PHE A 447 23.39 -35.23 1.47
N LEU A 448 22.96 -34.32 2.34
CA LEU A 448 23.82 -33.26 2.86
C LEU A 448 24.95 -33.83 3.68
N VAL A 449 24.69 -34.77 4.60
CA VAL A 449 25.76 -35.45 5.35
C VAL A 449 26.73 -36.13 4.40
N TYR A 450 26.24 -36.85 3.38
CA TYR A 450 27.11 -37.47 2.39
C TYR A 450 28.01 -36.46 1.65
N GLN A 451 27.42 -35.38 1.13
CA GLN A 451 28.17 -34.36 0.38
C GLN A 451 29.18 -33.63 1.26
N LEU A 452 28.82 -33.31 2.50
CA LEU A 452 29.69 -32.62 3.45
C LEU A 452 30.84 -33.51 3.91
N GLU A 453 30.60 -34.81 4.11
CA GLU A 453 31.67 -35.78 4.38
C GLU A 453 32.60 -35.94 3.17
N TYR A 454 32.05 -35.93 1.96
CA TYR A 454 32.84 -35.96 0.73
C TYR A 454 33.73 -34.71 0.60
N ILE A 455 33.17 -33.53 0.86
CA ILE A 455 33.92 -32.27 0.91
C ILE A 455 35.00 -32.33 2.00
N SER A 456 34.66 -32.78 3.21
CA SER A 456 35.62 -32.91 4.32
C SER A 456 36.79 -33.84 3.96
N CYS A 457 36.49 -34.99 3.36
CA CYS A 457 37.50 -35.96 2.94
C CYS A 457 38.40 -35.39 1.83
N SER A 458 37.82 -34.76 0.81
CA SER A 458 38.58 -34.20 -0.31
C SER A 458 39.49 -33.03 0.08
N LEU A 459 39.12 -32.26 1.09
CA LEU A 459 39.93 -31.16 1.63
C LEU A 459 40.94 -31.62 2.69
N GLY A 460 40.80 -32.83 3.23
CA GLY A 460 41.61 -33.33 4.33
C GLY A 460 41.29 -32.68 5.68
N ALA A 461 40.02 -32.27 5.88
CA ALA A 461 39.55 -31.71 7.14
C ALA A 461 39.28 -32.81 8.20
N SER A 462 39.14 -32.41 9.45
CA SER A 462 38.93 -33.34 10.57
C SER A 462 37.61 -34.12 10.44
N PRO A 463 37.63 -35.46 10.48
CA PRO A 463 36.44 -36.29 10.39
C PRO A 463 35.45 -36.17 11.56
N GLU A 464 35.74 -35.37 12.60
CA GLU A 464 34.82 -35.11 13.72
C GLU A 464 33.79 -34.00 13.42
N LEU A 465 34.05 -33.16 12.42
CA LEU A 465 33.32 -31.90 12.25
C LEU A 465 31.84 -32.11 11.89
N ILE A 466 31.55 -32.90 10.87
CA ILE A 466 30.23 -32.96 10.25
C ILE A 466 29.16 -33.42 11.25
N GLN A 467 29.35 -34.58 11.86
CA GLN A 467 28.46 -35.13 12.88
C GLN A 467 28.26 -34.19 14.06
N LYS A 468 29.34 -33.53 14.53
CA LYS A 468 29.25 -32.59 15.66
C LYS A 468 28.40 -31.38 15.31
N TYR A 469 28.54 -30.84 14.11
CA TYR A 469 27.72 -29.74 13.62
C TYR A 469 26.25 -30.12 13.49
N PHE A 470 25.92 -31.26 12.86
CA PHE A 470 24.52 -31.71 12.74
C PHE A 470 23.85 -31.91 14.10
N ILE A 471 24.57 -32.45 15.09
CA ILE A 471 24.05 -32.60 16.46
C ILE A 471 23.83 -31.22 17.10
N ASN A 472 24.78 -30.28 16.94
CA ASN A 472 24.65 -28.93 17.47
C ASN A 472 23.51 -28.14 16.82
N MET A 473 23.21 -28.39 15.54
CA MET A 473 22.09 -27.83 14.80
C MET A 473 20.72 -28.37 15.29
N GLY A 474 20.72 -29.34 16.21
CA GLY A 474 19.51 -29.93 16.80
C GLY A 474 19.02 -31.18 16.10
N VAL A 475 19.77 -31.74 15.14
CA VAL A 475 19.42 -33.03 14.53
C VAL A 475 19.64 -34.15 15.54
N SER A 476 18.62 -34.99 15.74
CA SER A 476 18.70 -36.05 16.75
C SER A 476 19.86 -37.02 16.48
N LEU A 477 20.60 -37.37 17.53
CA LEU A 477 21.70 -38.33 17.44
C LEU A 477 21.26 -39.68 16.81
N LYS A 478 20.02 -40.10 17.06
CA LYS A 478 19.41 -41.28 16.46
C LYS A 478 19.37 -41.21 14.93
N HIS A 479 18.99 -40.04 14.40
CA HIS A 479 18.90 -39.83 12.97
C HIS A 479 20.29 -39.80 12.35
N VAL A 480 21.24 -39.05 12.93
CA VAL A 480 22.63 -39.00 12.49
C VAL A 480 23.24 -40.41 12.40
N ILE A 481 23.08 -41.25 13.45
CA ILE A 481 23.58 -42.64 13.43
C ILE A 481 22.97 -43.45 12.29
N SER A 482 21.68 -43.26 12.01
CA SER A 482 20.98 -43.98 10.94
C SER A 482 21.48 -43.56 9.55
N ILE A 483 21.84 -42.28 9.37
CA ILE A 483 22.48 -41.79 8.14
C ILE A 483 23.85 -42.47 7.96
N TYR A 484 24.73 -42.43 8.97
CA TYR A 484 26.05 -43.08 8.89
C TYR A 484 25.95 -44.60 8.69
N GLU A 485 24.94 -45.25 9.26
CA GLU A 485 24.64 -46.67 9.01
C GLU A 485 24.34 -46.96 7.53
N GLU A 486 23.52 -46.12 6.91
CA GLU A 486 23.22 -46.21 5.48
C GLU A 486 24.44 -45.90 4.60
N LEU A 487 25.23 -44.88 4.97
CA LEU A 487 26.48 -44.55 4.27
C LEU A 487 27.49 -45.71 4.31
N CYS A 488 27.65 -46.36 5.46
CA CYS A 488 28.47 -47.57 5.58
C CYS A 488 27.96 -48.73 4.73
N ARG A 489 26.64 -48.89 4.63
CA ARG A 489 25.99 -49.97 3.86
C ARG A 489 26.23 -49.84 2.36
N ARG A 490 26.30 -48.61 1.84
CA ARG A 490 26.51 -48.32 0.41
C ARG A 490 27.87 -48.80 -0.14
N LYS A 491 28.86 -49.09 0.72
CA LYS A 491 30.19 -49.65 0.36
C LYS A 491 30.84 -49.01 -0.87
N THR A 492 30.77 -47.69 -0.95
CA THR A 492 31.31 -46.92 -2.08
C THR A 492 32.80 -46.65 -1.89
N ASP A 493 33.61 -46.79 -2.95
CA ASP A 493 35.06 -46.54 -2.92
C ASP A 493 35.44 -45.05 -3.10
N VAL A 494 34.45 -44.15 -2.98
CA VAL A 494 34.63 -42.70 -3.18
C VAL A 494 35.66 -42.12 -2.21
N TRP A 495 35.67 -42.59 -0.96
CA TRP A 495 36.58 -42.11 0.09
C TRP A 495 38.06 -42.41 -0.25
N GLY A 496 38.33 -43.58 -0.83
CA GLY A 496 39.66 -43.94 -1.29
C GLY A 496 40.13 -43.06 -2.46
N GLN A 497 39.22 -42.70 -3.37
CA GLN A 497 39.50 -41.78 -4.47
C GLN A 497 39.78 -40.35 -3.98
N CYS A 498 39.18 -39.93 -2.87
CA CYS A 498 39.41 -38.63 -2.23
C CYS A 498 40.69 -38.56 -1.38
N GLY A 499 41.39 -39.69 -1.20
CA GLY A 499 42.69 -39.73 -0.51
C GLY A 499 42.67 -40.28 0.92
N ASP A 500 41.49 -40.51 1.52
CA ASP A 500 41.36 -41.19 2.81
C ASP A 500 40.33 -42.34 2.76
N PRO A 501 40.79 -43.59 2.51
CA PRO A 501 39.89 -44.73 2.49
C PRO A 501 39.27 -45.03 3.87
N CYS A 502 39.79 -44.48 4.97
CA CYS A 502 39.29 -44.72 6.31
C CYS A 502 38.40 -43.58 6.85
N HIS A 503 38.17 -42.53 6.07
CA HIS A 503 37.44 -41.31 6.48
C HIS A 503 36.09 -41.59 7.15
N LEU A 504 35.23 -42.38 6.50
CA LEU A 504 33.90 -42.70 7.07
C LEU A 504 34.01 -43.50 8.39
N VAL A 505 35.02 -44.36 8.49
CA VAL A 505 35.25 -45.19 9.68
C VAL A 505 35.77 -44.34 10.83
N THR A 506 36.65 -43.38 10.57
CA THR A 506 37.15 -42.45 11.57
C THR A 506 36.05 -41.49 12.04
N ALA A 507 35.22 -40.97 11.12
CA ALA A 507 34.06 -40.15 11.46
C ALA A 507 33.07 -40.88 12.40
N ILE A 508 32.77 -42.16 12.11
CA ILE A 508 31.93 -42.99 12.98
C ILE A 508 32.59 -43.25 14.34
N GLY A 509 33.91 -43.44 14.38
CA GLY A 509 34.65 -43.55 15.63
C GLY A 509 34.48 -42.32 16.51
N PHE A 510 34.62 -41.12 15.94
CA PHE A 510 34.40 -39.87 16.66
C PHE A 510 32.94 -39.66 17.07
N LEU A 511 31.97 -40.10 16.26
CA LEU A 511 30.56 -40.10 16.62
C LEU A 511 30.30 -40.97 17.86
N ALA A 512 30.88 -42.18 17.88
CA ALA A 512 30.79 -43.12 18.97
C ALA A 512 31.48 -42.60 20.25
N GLU A 513 32.67 -42.03 20.12
CA GLU A 513 33.39 -41.40 21.23
C GLU A 513 32.60 -40.22 21.84
N ASN A 514 32.00 -39.37 20.99
CA ASN A 514 31.15 -38.28 21.46
C ASN A 514 29.88 -38.79 22.16
N PHE A 515 29.30 -39.91 21.73
CA PHE A 515 28.24 -40.58 22.47
C PHE A 515 28.74 -41.05 23.85
N VAL A 516 29.89 -41.72 23.93
CA VAL A 516 30.44 -42.16 25.22
C VAL A 516 30.69 -40.99 26.16
N ARG A 517 31.14 -39.83 25.67
CA ARG A 517 31.34 -38.64 26.52
C ARG A 517 30.03 -38.04 27.05
N LYS A 518 28.95 -38.07 26.25
CA LYS A 518 27.68 -37.39 26.57
C LYS A 518 26.50 -38.32 26.92
N HIS A 519 26.70 -39.63 26.96
CA HIS A 519 25.61 -40.60 27.14
C HIS A 519 24.77 -40.37 28.40
N MET A 520 25.36 -39.82 29.46
CA MET A 520 24.68 -39.53 30.73
C MET A 520 23.57 -38.48 30.58
N GLU A 521 23.65 -37.61 29.58
CA GLU A 521 22.63 -36.59 29.26
C GLU A 521 21.41 -37.18 28.54
N ILE A 522 21.53 -38.40 28.01
CA ILE A 522 20.49 -39.08 27.22
C ILE A 522 19.64 -39.97 28.12
N ALA A 523 18.32 -39.93 27.98
CA ALA A 523 17.40 -40.78 28.76
C ALA A 523 17.73 -42.28 28.62
N PRO A 524 17.68 -43.08 29.71
CA PRO A 524 18.08 -44.49 29.72
C PRO A 524 17.53 -45.38 28.59
N PRO A 525 16.22 -45.34 28.24
CA PRO A 525 15.69 -46.24 27.20
C PRO A 525 16.23 -45.89 25.80
N VAL A 526 16.43 -44.61 25.52
CA VAL A 526 17.00 -44.13 24.24
C VAL A 526 18.50 -44.42 24.21
N ARG A 527 19.19 -44.17 25.32
CA ARG A 527 20.62 -44.44 25.48
C ARG A 527 20.98 -45.88 25.13
N LYS A 528 20.23 -46.85 25.67
CA LYS A 528 20.43 -48.27 25.39
C LYS A 528 20.25 -48.60 23.91
N GLN A 529 19.20 -48.08 23.28
CA GLN A 529 18.95 -48.29 21.84
C GLN A 529 20.08 -47.72 20.97
N LEU A 530 20.57 -46.52 21.29
CA LEU A 530 21.66 -45.88 20.56
C LEU A 530 22.99 -46.62 20.75
N ALA A 531 23.26 -47.09 21.98
CA ALA A 531 24.45 -47.88 22.28
C ALA A 531 24.49 -49.18 21.46
N PHE A 532 23.38 -49.93 21.37
CA PHE A 532 23.29 -51.11 20.51
C PHE A 532 23.55 -50.79 19.04
N LYS A 533 22.91 -49.75 18.49
CA LYS A 533 23.13 -49.33 17.10
C LYS A 533 24.59 -48.97 16.82
N LEU A 534 25.22 -48.22 17.72
CA LEU A 534 26.64 -47.85 17.59
C LEU A 534 27.55 -49.07 17.70
N GLN A 535 27.23 -50.03 18.56
CA GLN A 535 27.98 -51.28 18.70
C GLN A 535 27.97 -52.11 17.40
N ASP A 536 26.81 -52.22 16.76
CA ASP A 536 26.66 -52.88 15.44
C ASP A 536 27.41 -52.12 14.35
N LEU A 537 27.28 -50.78 14.33
CA LEU A 537 27.96 -49.91 13.36
C LEU A 537 29.49 -50.01 13.48
N LEU A 538 30.03 -49.98 14.70
CA LEU A 538 31.46 -50.16 14.97
C LEU A 538 31.95 -51.56 14.55
N THR A 539 31.14 -52.60 14.76
CA THR A 539 31.45 -53.96 14.28
C THR A 539 31.55 -54.00 12.76
N ASN A 540 30.63 -53.34 12.06
CA ASN A 540 30.67 -53.21 10.61
C ASN A 540 31.90 -52.42 10.14
N CYS A 541 32.25 -51.33 10.81
CA CYS A 541 33.47 -50.56 10.55
C CYS A 541 34.73 -51.42 10.71
N LEU A 542 34.87 -52.15 11.82
CA LEU A 542 35.98 -53.07 12.07
C LEU A 542 36.06 -54.16 10.99
N SER A 543 34.92 -54.72 10.56
CA SER A 543 34.88 -55.71 9.47
C SER A 543 35.47 -55.17 8.16
N THR A 544 35.23 -53.88 7.89
CA THR A 544 35.70 -53.18 6.68
C THR A 544 37.19 -52.84 6.74
N LEU A 545 37.75 -52.69 7.94
CA LEU A 545 39.18 -52.41 8.14
C LEU A 545 40.07 -53.65 7.95
N TYR A 546 39.56 -54.87 8.16
CA TYR A 546 40.37 -56.10 7.99
C TYR A 546 40.91 -56.30 6.57
N SER A 547 40.30 -55.68 5.55
CA SER A 547 40.77 -55.73 4.18
C SER A 547 41.79 -54.62 3.84
N LYS A 548 42.18 -53.76 4.78
CA LYS A 548 43.06 -52.60 4.56
C LYS A 548 44.38 -52.73 5.33
N THR A 549 45.44 -52.16 4.76
CA THR A 549 46.80 -52.14 5.36
C THR A 549 47.04 -50.84 6.14
N ASN A 550 47.88 -50.87 7.19
CA ASN A 550 48.24 -49.71 8.05
C ASN A 550 47.08 -49.11 8.88
N VAL A 551 46.12 -49.94 9.30
CA VAL A 551 44.94 -49.50 10.09
C VAL A 551 44.99 -49.90 11.57
N ASP A 552 46.11 -50.46 12.05
CA ASP A 552 46.22 -51.05 13.40
C ASP A 552 45.90 -50.06 14.53
N GLN A 553 46.30 -48.79 14.38
CA GLN A 553 46.00 -47.73 15.35
C GLN A 553 44.50 -47.42 15.40
N ILE A 554 43.85 -47.32 14.23
CA ILE A 554 42.42 -47.07 14.11
C ILE A 554 41.63 -48.26 14.68
N VAL A 555 42.06 -49.49 14.38
CA VAL A 555 41.44 -50.72 14.91
C VAL A 555 41.53 -50.77 16.43
N HIS A 556 42.69 -50.45 17.02
CA HIS A 556 42.85 -50.41 18.47
C HIS A 556 41.94 -49.36 19.11
N TRP A 557 41.92 -48.14 18.56
CA TRP A 557 41.08 -47.05 19.05
C TRP A 557 39.58 -47.38 19.00
N LEU A 558 39.09 -47.93 17.87
CA LEU A 558 37.68 -48.32 17.74
C LEU A 558 37.30 -49.46 18.69
N ARG A 559 38.20 -50.39 19.00
CA ARG A 559 37.93 -51.48 19.96
C ARG A 559 37.81 -50.98 21.39
N GLU A 560 38.61 -49.99 21.79
CA GLU A 560 38.47 -49.35 23.10
C GLU A 560 37.11 -48.66 23.22
N ILE A 561 36.71 -47.86 22.22
CA ILE A 561 35.38 -47.22 22.20
C ILE A 561 34.26 -48.26 22.21
N GLN A 562 34.39 -49.34 21.42
CA GLN A 562 33.40 -50.42 21.38
C GLN A 562 33.21 -51.10 22.73
N LYS A 563 34.30 -51.28 23.50
CA LYS A 563 34.25 -51.83 24.85
C LYS A 563 33.52 -50.90 25.82
N GLU A 564 33.81 -49.60 25.78
CA GLU A 564 33.14 -48.60 26.62
C GLU A 564 31.63 -48.53 26.31
N ILE A 565 31.23 -48.58 25.03
CA ILE A 565 29.82 -48.65 24.64
C ILE A 565 29.17 -49.95 25.14
N GLY A 566 29.88 -51.08 25.08
CA GLY A 566 29.43 -52.36 25.63
C GLY A 566 29.13 -52.29 27.13
N ASP A 567 29.96 -51.60 27.91
CA ASP A 567 29.72 -51.37 29.33
C ASP A 567 28.47 -50.50 29.57
N ILE A 568 28.24 -49.48 28.73
CA ILE A 568 27.03 -48.64 28.76
C ILE A 568 25.76 -49.46 28.45
N CYS A 569 25.83 -50.40 27.50
CA CYS A 569 24.74 -51.34 27.20
C CYS A 569 24.36 -52.22 28.41
N MET A 570 25.33 -52.56 29.27
CA MET A 570 25.12 -53.38 30.46
C MET A 570 24.65 -52.58 31.69
N GLN A 571 24.93 -51.28 31.75
CA GLN A 571 24.57 -50.39 32.87
C GLN A 571 23.19 -49.71 32.73
N SER A 572 22.60 -49.72 31.52
CA SER A 572 21.29 -49.11 31.20
C SER A 572 20.18 -50.14 31.00
#